data_AF-A0A258CTB1-F1
#
_entry.id   AF-A0A258CTB1-F1
#
_cell.length_a   1.000
_cell.length_b   1.000
_cell.length_c   1.000
_cell.angle_alpha   90.00
_cell.angle_beta   90.00
_cell.angle_gamma   90.00
#
_symmetry.space_group_name_H-M   'P 1'
#
loop_
_entity.id
_entity.type
_entity.pdbx_description
1 polymer ?
#
loop_
_entity_poly.entity_id
_entity_poly.type
_entity_poly.pdbx_seq_one_letter_code
_entity_poly.pdbx_strand_id
1 'polypeptide(L)'
;MCAAVLAANILVQFPFEPFGLADYLTYGAFTYPVTFLVNDLTNRRLGPLRTRQVIYVGFALAVLLSAAFATPRIALASGTAFLTAQLIDATVFNRLRALRWWLPPLMSGVVSSAIDTLVFFSLAFAGTGLPWETWALCDYGVKLAMIGL
;
A
#
# COMPACT_ATOMS: atom_id res chain seq x y z
N MET A 1 6.02 -9.43 6.64
CA MET A 1 5.63 -8.82 5.35
C MET A 1 4.62 -9.68 4.61
N CYS A 2 4.94 -10.92 4.23
CA CYS A 2 4.00 -11.78 3.47
C CYS A 2 2.64 -11.97 4.16
N ALA A 3 2.58 -12.18 5.47
CA ALA A 3 1.31 -12.29 6.20
C ALA A 3 0.47 -10.99 6.16
N ALA A 4 1.12 -9.82 6.22
CA ALA A 4 0.42 -8.53 6.14
C ALA A 4 -0.09 -8.26 4.72
N VAL A 5 0.70 -8.62 3.69
CA VAL A 5 0.29 -8.54 2.29
C VAL A 5 -0.84 -9.52 1.97
N LEU A 6 -0.75 -10.74 2.47
CA LEU A 6 -1.81 -11.75 2.35
C LEU A 6 -3.10 -11.30 3.03
N ALA A 7 -3.00 -10.81 4.28
CA ALA A 7 -4.14 -10.27 5.00
C ALA A 7 -4.77 -9.09 4.24
N ALA A 8 -3.97 -8.16 3.71
CA ALA A 8 -4.48 -7.04 2.92
C ALA A 8 -5.20 -7.50 1.64
N ASN A 9 -4.66 -8.49 0.92
CA ASN A 9 -5.28 -9.05 -0.28
C ASN A 9 -6.58 -9.82 0.00
N ILE A 10 -6.70 -10.46 1.17
CA ILE A 10 -7.94 -11.11 1.59
C ILE A 10 -8.96 -10.05 2.02
N LEU A 11 -8.53 -9.08 2.83
CA LEU A 11 -9.41 -8.05 3.40
C LEU A 11 -9.90 -7.04 2.37
N VAL A 12 -9.20 -6.85 1.25
CA VAL A 12 -9.69 -6.00 0.15
C VAL A 12 -10.98 -6.55 -0.48
N GLN A 13 -11.26 -7.84 -0.32
CA GLN A 13 -12.48 -8.47 -0.87
C GLN A 13 -13.72 -8.19 0.00
N PHE A 14 -13.53 -7.66 1.21
CA PHE A 14 -14.62 -7.36 2.14
C PHE A 14 -14.89 -5.85 2.16
N PRO A 15 -16.04 -5.38 1.63
CA PRO A 15 -16.47 -3.99 1.74
C PRO A 15 -16.62 -3.57 3.20
N PHE A 16 -16.27 -2.33 3.50
CA PHE A 16 -16.45 -1.76 4.82
C PHE A 16 -17.89 -1.26 4.98
N GLU A 17 -18.78 -2.12 5.48
CA GLU A 17 -20.20 -1.82 5.70
C GLU A 17 -20.50 -0.71 6.74
N PRO A 18 -19.70 -0.50 7.81
CA PRO A 18 -20.02 0.52 8.80
C PRO A 18 -20.07 1.93 8.17
N PHE A 19 -21.04 2.73 8.61
CA PHE A 19 -21.26 4.13 8.18
C PHE A 19 -21.63 4.32 6.70
N GLY A 20 -22.03 3.27 5.97
CA GLY A 20 -22.44 3.39 4.56
C GLY A 20 -21.27 3.64 3.60
N LEU A 21 -20.05 3.29 4.02
CA LEU A 21 -18.82 3.47 3.24
C LEU A 21 -18.48 2.26 2.34
N ALA A 22 -19.40 1.30 2.19
CA ALA A 22 -19.16 0.05 1.47
C ALA A 22 -18.77 0.27 -0.01
N ASP A 23 -19.27 1.34 -0.64
CA ASP A 23 -18.96 1.69 -2.03
C ASP A 23 -17.61 2.43 -2.18
N TYR A 24 -17.01 2.86 -1.08
CA TYR A 24 -15.83 3.73 -1.06
C TYR A 24 -14.61 3.08 -0.38
N LEU A 25 -14.82 2.12 0.54
CA LEU A 25 -13.77 1.51 1.35
C LEU A 25 -13.91 0.00 1.49
N THR A 26 -12.77 -0.68 1.55
CA THR A 26 -12.65 -2.11 1.90
C THR A 26 -11.82 -2.26 3.15
N TYR A 27 -11.92 -3.40 3.85
CA TYR A 27 -11.06 -3.70 4.99
C TYR A 27 -9.55 -3.75 4.61
N GLY A 28 -9.24 -3.90 3.32
CA GLY A 28 -7.89 -3.78 2.79
C GLY A 28 -7.27 -2.41 3.09
N ALA A 29 -8.03 -1.32 3.00
CA ALA A 29 -7.53 0.04 3.25
C ALA A 29 -6.91 0.20 4.65
N PHE A 30 -7.42 -0.55 5.63
CA PHE A 30 -6.92 -0.52 7.02
C PHE A 30 -5.64 -1.32 7.23
N THR A 31 -5.37 -2.31 6.39
CA THR A 31 -4.19 -3.17 6.52
C THR A 31 -3.00 -2.66 5.71
N TYR A 32 -3.22 -1.80 4.71
CA TYR A 32 -2.15 -1.19 3.92
C TYR A 32 -1.14 -0.37 4.75
N PRO A 33 -1.53 0.54 5.66
CA PRO A 33 -0.58 1.25 6.53
C PRO A 33 0.31 0.33 7.36
N VAL A 34 -0.23 -0.81 7.81
CA VAL A 34 0.54 -1.83 8.54
C VAL A 34 1.61 -2.46 7.65
N THR A 35 1.36 -2.63 6.34
CA THR A 35 2.38 -3.16 5.43
C THR A 35 3.58 -2.22 5.28
N PHE A 36 3.36 -0.91 5.23
CA PHE A 36 4.43 0.10 5.21
C PHE A 36 5.20 0.10 6.54
N LEU A 37 4.51 0.08 7.67
CA LEU A 37 5.16 -0.02 8.98
C LEU A 37 6.04 -1.27 9.10
N VAL A 38 5.58 -2.42 8.59
CA VAL A 38 6.38 -3.64 8.55
C VAL A 38 7.61 -3.50 7.66
N ASN A 39 7.49 -2.80 6.53
CA ASN A 39 8.62 -2.51 5.63
C ASN A 39 9.66 -1.62 6.31
N ASP A 40 9.22 -0.56 6.99
CA ASP A 40 10.06 0.35 7.77
C ASP A 40 10.83 -0.38 8.88
N LEU A 41 10.14 -1.21 9.66
CA LEU A 41 10.75 -2.04 10.71
C LEU A 41 11.78 -3.01 10.13
N THR A 42 11.47 -3.59 8.97
CA THR A 42 12.39 -4.48 8.24
C THR A 42 13.63 -3.71 7.78
N ASN A 43 13.45 -2.51 7.25
CA ASN A 43 14.54 -1.64 6.81
C ASN A 43 15.45 -1.20 7.96
N ARG A 44 14.85 -0.86 9.10
CA ARG A 44 15.61 -0.51 10.31
C ARG A 44 16.45 -1.67 10.83
N ARG A 45 15.93 -2.91 10.80
CA ARG A 45 16.61 -4.11 11.32
C ARG A 45 17.61 -4.71 10.34
N LEU A 46 17.24 -4.84 9.07
CA LEU A 46 17.97 -5.62 8.07
C LEU A 46 18.75 -4.77 7.07
N GLY A 47 18.46 -3.47 7.01
CA GLY A 47 19.02 -2.53 6.05
C GLY A 47 18.34 -2.57 4.67
N PRO A 48 18.63 -1.57 3.82
CA PRO A 48 17.89 -1.33 2.58
C PRO A 48 18.03 -2.44 1.54
N LEU A 49 19.18 -3.12 1.49
CA LEU A 49 19.44 -4.20 0.53
C LEU A 49 18.56 -5.43 0.79
N ARG A 50 18.46 -5.85 2.06
CA ARG A 50 17.62 -6.99 2.44
C ARG A 50 16.14 -6.64 2.36
N THR A 51 15.76 -5.41 2.69
CA THR A 51 14.38 -4.94 2.52
C THR A 51 13.91 -5.04 1.08
N ARG A 52 14.74 -4.63 0.10
CA ARG A 52 14.40 -4.80 -1.33
C ARG A 52 14.14 -6.26 -1.71
N GLN A 53 14.95 -7.19 -1.21
CA GLN A 53 14.73 -8.62 -1.42
C GLN A 53 13.39 -9.09 -0.83
N VAL A 54 13.06 -8.66 0.39
CA VAL A 54 11.77 -8.97 1.03
C VAL A 54 10.59 -8.39 0.23
N ILE A 55 10.73 -7.17 -0.31
CA ILE A 55 9.73 -6.54 -1.19
C ILE A 55 9.53 -7.39 -2.44
N TYR A 56 10.59 -7.79 -3.13
CA TYR A 56 10.48 -8.58 -4.36
C TYR A 56 9.88 -9.97 -4.12
N VAL A 57 10.27 -10.65 -3.04
CA VAL A 57 9.71 -11.97 -2.68
C VAL A 57 8.23 -11.83 -2.27
N GLY A 58 7.91 -10.81 -1.47
CA GLY A 58 6.52 -10.52 -1.08
C GLY A 58 5.65 -10.19 -2.28
N PHE A 59 6.18 -9.41 -3.23
CA PHE A 59 5.51 -9.09 -4.50
C PHE A 59 5.28 -10.33 -5.35
N ALA A 60 6.29 -11.17 -5.55
CA ALA A 60 6.14 -12.41 -6.31
C ALA A 60 5.08 -13.34 -5.71
N LEU A 61 5.08 -13.50 -4.38
CA LEU A 61 4.05 -14.27 -3.67
C LEU A 61 2.66 -13.65 -3.82
N ALA A 62 2.54 -12.32 -3.71
CA ALA A 62 1.28 -11.63 -3.89
C ALA A 62 0.73 -11.83 -5.31
N VAL A 63 1.57 -11.70 -6.34
CA VAL A 63 1.17 -11.95 -7.73
C VAL A 63 0.71 -13.39 -7.93
N LEU A 64 1.45 -14.37 -7.40
CA LEU A 64 1.09 -15.79 -7.52
C LEU A 64 -0.26 -16.10 -6.86
N LEU A 65 -0.52 -15.52 -5.69
CA LEU A 65 -1.77 -15.75 -4.95
C LEU A 65 -2.96 -14.97 -5.54
N SER A 66 -2.71 -13.79 -6.12
CA SER A 66 -3.75 -12.94 -6.70
C SER A 66 -4.06 -13.24 -8.18
N ALA A 67 -3.21 -13.98 -8.88
CA ALA A 67 -3.38 -14.34 -10.30
C ALA A 67 -4.66 -15.15 -10.59
N ALA A 68 -5.30 -15.73 -9.57
CA ALA A 68 -6.53 -16.50 -9.73
C ALA A 68 -7.83 -15.67 -9.61
N PHE A 69 -7.80 -14.45 -9.07
CA PHE A 69 -9.01 -13.73 -8.65
C PHE A 69 -9.17 -12.30 -9.19
N ALA A 70 -8.12 -11.71 -9.79
CA ALA A 70 -8.15 -10.32 -10.27
C ALA A 70 -8.22 -10.20 -11.80
N THR A 71 -8.89 -9.17 -12.31
CA THR A 71 -8.83 -8.83 -13.73
C THR A 71 -7.41 -8.38 -14.11
N PRO A 72 -6.92 -8.65 -15.34
CA PRO A 72 -5.54 -8.32 -15.73
C PRO A 72 -5.17 -6.85 -15.51
N ARG A 73 -6.12 -5.93 -15.74
CA ARG A 73 -5.94 -4.50 -15.53
C ARG A 73 -5.73 -4.13 -14.05
N ILE A 74 -6.60 -4.64 -13.17
CA ILE A 74 -6.53 -4.35 -11.74
C ILE A 74 -5.29 -5.02 -11.12
N ALA A 75 -4.95 -6.23 -11.55
CA ALA A 75 -3.74 -6.93 -11.14
C ALA A 75 -2.47 -6.14 -11.49
N LEU A 76 -2.39 -5.63 -12.73
CA LEU A 76 -1.29 -4.76 -13.15
C LEU A 76 -1.26 -3.45 -12.34
N ALA A 77 -2.39 -2.77 -12.16
CA ALA A 77 -2.47 -1.54 -11.39
C ALA A 77 -1.99 -1.73 -9.95
N SER A 78 -2.54 -2.73 -9.23
CA SER A 78 -2.18 -3.05 -7.85
C SER A 78 -0.72 -3.48 -7.73
N GLY A 79 -0.24 -4.32 -8.65
CA GLY A 79 1.13 -4.79 -8.61
C GLY A 79 2.14 -3.66 -8.81
N THR A 80 1.86 -2.75 -9.76
CA THR A 80 2.72 -1.60 -10.04
C THR A 80 2.71 -0.61 -8.88
N ALA A 81 1.52 -0.31 -8.32
CA ALA A 81 1.37 0.55 -7.16
C ALA A 81 2.12 0.02 -5.94
N PHE A 82 1.89 -1.24 -5.57
CA PHE A 82 2.56 -1.88 -4.45
C PHE A 82 4.09 -1.86 -4.59
N LEU A 83 4.61 -2.29 -5.75
CA LEU A 83 6.05 -2.39 -5.94
C LEU A 83 6.72 -1.01 -5.89
N THR A 84 6.14 -0.02 -6.56
CA THR A 84 6.67 1.35 -6.56
C THR A 84 6.59 2.00 -5.19
N ALA A 85 5.44 1.89 -4.51
CA ALA A 85 5.24 2.45 -3.18
C ALA A 85 6.20 1.83 -2.15
N GLN A 86 6.36 0.50 -2.12
CA GLN A 86 7.24 -0.17 -1.15
C GLN A 86 8.73 0.15 -1.36
N LEU A 87 9.16 0.35 -2.62
CA LEU A 87 10.54 0.76 -2.93
C LEU A 87 10.80 2.22 -2.56
N ILE A 88 9.82 3.10 -2.79
CA ILE A 88 9.87 4.50 -2.36
C ILE A 88 9.91 4.57 -0.84
N ASP A 89 9.06 3.81 -0.16
CA ASP A 89 9.01 3.69 1.29
C ASP A 89 10.37 3.36 1.87
N ALA A 90 10.98 2.27 1.38
CA ALA A 90 12.31 1.85 1.82
C ALA A 90 13.38 2.93 1.55
N THR A 91 13.23 3.70 0.47
CA THR A 91 14.19 4.76 0.10
C THR A 91 14.02 6.01 0.97
N VAL A 92 12.79 6.47 1.17
CA VAL A 92 12.45 7.63 2.01
C VAL A 92 12.81 7.32 3.46
N PHE A 93 12.41 6.15 3.96
CA PHE A 93 12.76 5.71 5.30
C PHE A 93 14.27 5.69 5.52
N ASN A 94 15.03 5.06 4.60
CA ASN A 94 16.48 4.94 4.76
C ASN A 94 17.20 6.31 4.68
N ARG A 95 16.65 7.28 3.94
CA ARG A 95 17.17 8.66 3.94
C ARG A 95 16.93 9.37 5.27
N LEU A 96 15.76 9.15 5.88
CA LEU A 96 15.37 9.81 7.13
C LEU A 96 15.81 9.04 8.37
N ARG A 97 16.34 7.82 8.25
CA ARG A 97 16.57 6.87 9.36
C ARG A 97 17.35 7.41 10.57
N ALA A 98 18.18 8.45 10.37
CA ALA A 98 19.00 9.09 11.40
C ALA A 98 18.24 10.15 12.21
N LEU A 99 17.04 10.54 11.78
CA LEU A 99 16.17 11.45 12.51
C LEU A 99 15.47 10.73 13.68
N ARG A 100 14.58 11.46 14.39
CA ARG A 100 13.80 10.93 15.52
C ARG A 100 13.06 9.66 15.12
N TRP A 101 12.96 8.69 16.02
CA TRP A 101 12.49 7.34 15.70
C TRP A 101 11.14 7.24 14.96
N TRP A 102 10.22 8.17 15.24
CA TRP A 102 8.85 8.25 14.69
C TRP A 102 8.75 9.01 13.37
N LEU A 103 9.73 9.85 13.04
CA LEU A 103 9.67 10.70 11.84
C LEU A 103 9.88 9.89 10.54
N PRO A 104 10.83 8.94 10.46
CA PRO A 104 11.01 8.12 9.25
C PRO A 104 9.77 7.30 8.89
N PRO A 105 9.16 6.51 9.80
CA PRO A 105 7.94 5.76 9.47
C PRO A 105 6.76 6.65 9.05
N LEU A 106 6.60 7.81 9.69
CA LEU A 106 5.51 8.73 9.37
C LEU A 106 5.70 9.31 7.97
N MET A 107 6.90 9.82 7.67
CA MET A 107 7.19 10.45 6.38
C MET A 107 7.25 9.43 5.23
N SER A 108 7.84 8.24 5.46
CA SER A 108 7.83 7.18 4.46
C SER A 108 6.41 6.68 4.20
N GLY A 109 5.62 6.45 5.25
CA GLY A 109 4.22 6.04 5.15
C GLY A 109 3.37 7.04 4.37
N VAL A 110 3.46 8.34 4.67
CA VAL A 110 2.70 9.40 3.99
C VAL A 110 3.04 9.45 2.49
N VAL A 111 4.34 9.51 2.16
CA VAL A 111 4.78 9.62 0.76
C VAL A 111 4.43 8.36 -0.02
N SER A 112 4.64 7.18 0.56
CA SER A 112 4.43 5.91 -0.12
C SER A 112 2.95 5.62 -0.32
N SER A 113 2.11 5.98 0.66
CA SER A 113 0.65 5.88 0.52
C SER A 113 0.11 6.79 -0.58
N ALA A 114 0.65 8.01 -0.72
CA ALA A 114 0.26 8.91 -1.79
C ALA A 114 0.61 8.32 -3.17
N ILE A 115 1.82 7.76 -3.32
CA ILE A 115 2.25 7.14 -4.57
C ILE A 115 1.42 5.89 -4.89
N ASP A 116 1.17 5.04 -3.89
CA ASP A 116 0.33 3.85 -4.04
C ASP A 116 -1.05 4.21 -4.59
N THR A 117 -1.74 5.15 -3.94
CA THR A 117 -3.08 5.59 -4.35
C THR A 117 -3.07 6.21 -5.73
N LEU A 118 -2.12 7.11 -6.02
CA LEU A 118 -2.03 7.76 -7.34
C LEU A 118 -1.79 6.74 -8.46
N VAL A 119 -0.83 5.82 -8.28
CA VAL A 119 -0.48 4.82 -9.31
C VAL A 119 -1.63 3.82 -9.48
N PHE A 120 -2.22 3.34 -8.39
CA PHE A 120 -3.31 2.37 -8.44
C PHE A 120 -4.52 2.95 -9.18
N PHE A 121 -5.07 4.07 -8.72
CA PHE A 121 -6.31 4.61 -9.29
C PHE A 121 -6.11 5.10 -10.73
N SER A 122 -4.94 5.67 -11.05
CA SER A 122 -4.61 6.05 -12.43
C SER A 122 -4.61 4.84 -13.36
N LEU A 123 -3.92 3.74 -13.00
CA LEU A 123 -3.85 2.56 -13.86
C LEU A 123 -5.16 1.77 -13.89
N ALA A 124 -5.85 1.66 -12.75
CA ALA A 124 -7.08 0.90 -12.61
C ALA A 124 -8.27 1.57 -13.31
N PHE A 125 -8.38 2.91 -13.24
CA PHE A 125 -9.61 3.61 -13.61
C PHE A 125 -9.45 4.76 -14.61
N ALA A 126 -8.23 5.16 -14.99
CA ALA A 126 -8.09 6.21 -16.02
C ALA A 126 -8.80 5.82 -17.32
N GLY A 127 -9.52 6.77 -17.92
CA GLY A 127 -10.26 6.56 -19.16
C GLY A 127 -11.56 5.74 -19.01
N THR A 128 -12.00 5.40 -17.80
CA THR A 128 -13.30 4.73 -17.57
C THR A 128 -14.47 5.70 -17.45
N GLY A 129 -14.21 7.00 -17.26
CA GLY A 129 -15.25 8.03 -17.02
C GLY A 129 -15.86 8.01 -15.61
N LEU A 130 -15.37 7.14 -14.73
CA LEU A 130 -15.75 7.06 -13.32
C LEU A 130 -15.08 8.18 -12.50
N PRO A 131 -15.66 8.61 -11.36
CA PRO A 131 -15.09 9.66 -10.50
C PRO A 131 -13.97 9.13 -9.60
N TRP A 132 -12.94 8.55 -10.21
CA TRP A 132 -11.85 7.85 -9.51
C TRP A 132 -10.96 8.82 -8.71
N GLU A 133 -10.95 10.11 -9.04
CA GLU A 133 -10.22 11.13 -8.29
C GLU A 133 -10.79 11.30 -6.88
N THR A 134 -12.13 11.25 -6.74
CA THR A 134 -12.81 11.34 -5.45
C THR A 134 -12.55 10.09 -4.62
N TRP A 135 -12.59 8.90 -5.22
CA TRP A 135 -12.26 7.65 -4.54
C TRP A 135 -10.81 7.61 -4.07
N ALA A 136 -9.87 8.05 -4.91
CA ALA A 136 -8.47 8.18 -4.56
C ALA A 136 -8.26 9.13 -3.37
N LEU A 137 -8.95 10.28 -3.37
CA LEU A 137 -8.85 11.25 -2.27
C LEU A 137 -9.38 10.66 -0.95
N CYS A 138 -10.51 9.95 -0.98
CA CYS A 138 -11.07 9.26 0.19
C CYS A 138 -10.12 8.17 0.71
N ASP A 139 -9.63 7.29 -0.17
CA ASP A 139 -8.67 6.23 0.19
C ASP A 139 -7.41 6.82 0.84
N TYR A 140 -6.83 7.86 0.23
CA TYR A 140 -5.65 8.52 0.77
C TYR A 140 -5.93 9.20 2.12
N GLY A 141 -7.09 9.83 2.29
CA GLY A 141 -7.50 10.45 3.55
C GLY A 141 -7.57 9.43 4.70
N VAL A 142 -8.11 8.23 4.45
CA VAL A 142 -8.14 7.16 5.45
C VAL A 142 -6.72 6.66 5.77
N LYS A 143 -5.87 6.44 4.76
CA LYS A 143 -4.47 6.05 4.97
C LYS A 143 -3.72 7.06 5.84
N LEU A 144 -3.90 8.36 5.60
CA LEU A 144 -3.29 9.43 6.40
C LEU A 144 -3.76 9.41 7.86
N ALA A 145 -5.07 9.27 8.09
CA ALA A 145 -5.61 9.18 9.44
C ALA A 145 -4.98 8.02 10.22
N MET A 146 -4.76 6.89 9.56
CA MET A 146 -4.17 5.70 10.17
C MET A 146 -2.65 5.79 10.39
N ILE A 147 -1.92 6.53 9.55
CA ILE A 147 -0.48 6.75 9.73
C ILE A 147 -0.22 7.74 10.88
N GLY A 148 -1.15 8.69 11.10
CA GLY A 148 -1.05 9.71 12.13
C GLY A 148 -1.56 9.31 13.52
N LEU A 149 -2.32 8.21 13.63
CA LEU A 149 -2.81 7.61 14.88
C LEU A 149 -1.76 6.69 15.51
#